data_AF-A0A1I8FXK6-F1
#
_entry.id   AF-A0A1I8FXK6-F1
#
_cell.length_a   1.000
_cell.length_b   1.000
_cell.length_c   1.000
_cell.angle_alpha   90.00
_cell.angle_beta   90.00
_cell.angle_gamma   90.00
#
_symmetry.space_group_name_H-M   'P 1'
#
loop_
_entity.id
_entity.type
_entity.pdbx_description
1 polymer ?
#
loop_
_entity_poly.entity_id
_entity_poly.type
_entity_poly.pdbx_seq_one_letter_code
_entity_poly.pdbx_strand_id
1 'polypeptide(L)'
;MESQPQRQYAEQLRQMMFGLGDLPEPCGGSLDLVEDFLRLRLSRWAAAAVAAHERRDGPHEAEVSAADLVAALRSNRRALAHCIRYHRLLAERRAACRLENGGDGAEEAAEIDGPELVEQLAEGADCGERSLPPFLESALPEAADALAQLQAEQQQRLQRLNRCSEGLSPADYARFARSRRCCLVGHGGGSASRSDLRRFRSWLGPAGHSLSSAACRLLSYLAHQAVAELLDTVKLRRAETWPSEALLLEA
;
A
#
# COMPACT_ATOMS: atom_id res chain seq x y z
N MET A 1 -17.54 -18.47 -25.96
CA MET A 1 -17.12 -18.59 -24.54
C MET A 1 -15.99 -17.62 -24.35
N GLU A 2 -16.30 -16.41 -23.88
CA GLU A 2 -15.26 -15.45 -23.50
C GLU A 2 -14.53 -16.04 -22.30
N SER A 3 -13.27 -16.42 -22.51
CA SER A 3 -12.34 -16.79 -21.45
C SER A 3 -12.30 -15.65 -20.43
N GLN A 4 -12.80 -15.90 -19.22
CA GLN A 4 -12.67 -14.96 -18.12
C GLN A 4 -11.20 -14.51 -18.03
N PRO A 5 -10.92 -13.20 -17.90
CA PRO A 5 -9.56 -12.72 -17.80
C PRO A 5 -8.90 -13.39 -16.59
N GLN A 6 -7.81 -14.12 -16.84
CA GLN A 6 -7.07 -14.81 -15.78
C GLN A 6 -6.60 -13.76 -14.76
N ARG A 7 -7.24 -13.75 -13.59
CA ARG A 7 -7.00 -12.76 -12.54
C ARG A 7 -5.60 -12.93 -11.99
N GLN A 8 -4.84 -11.85 -12.05
CA GLN A 8 -3.41 -11.91 -11.85
C GLN A 8 -3.04 -11.69 -10.39
N TYR A 9 -3.93 -11.20 -9.53
CA TYR A 9 -3.57 -10.90 -8.14
C TYR A 9 -4.56 -11.46 -7.11
N ALA A 10 -5.43 -12.39 -7.50
CA ALA A 10 -6.47 -12.94 -6.63
C ALA A 10 -5.96 -13.44 -5.27
N GLU A 11 -4.81 -14.11 -5.22
CA GLU A 11 -4.25 -14.63 -3.96
C GLU A 11 -3.68 -13.51 -3.08
N GLN A 12 -2.94 -12.58 -3.67
CA GLN A 12 -2.44 -11.40 -2.95
C GLN A 12 -3.61 -10.59 -2.38
N LEU A 13 -4.66 -10.38 -3.16
CA LEU A 13 -5.85 -9.65 -2.73
C LEU A 13 -6.60 -10.38 -1.62
N ARG A 14 -6.74 -11.70 -1.72
CA ARG A 14 -7.31 -12.52 -0.64
C ARG A 14 -6.55 -12.32 0.66
N GLN A 15 -5.22 -12.40 0.63
CA GLN A 15 -4.39 -12.20 1.81
C GLN A 15 -4.45 -10.76 2.34
N MET A 16 -4.42 -9.76 1.46
CA MET A 16 -4.56 -8.36 1.86
C MET A 16 -5.91 -8.10 2.51
N MET A 17 -7.00 -8.60 1.92
CA MET A 17 -8.34 -8.45 2.47
C MET A 17 -8.53 -9.20 3.79
N PHE A 18 -7.90 -10.36 3.94
CA PHE A 18 -7.89 -11.10 5.20
C PHE A 18 -7.07 -10.38 6.29
N GLY A 19 -5.86 -9.90 5.97
CA GLY A 19 -4.99 -9.25 6.94
C GLY A 19 -5.46 -7.85 7.35
N LEU A 20 -6.03 -7.09 6.42
CA LEU A 20 -6.50 -5.72 6.66
C LEU A 20 -7.97 -5.66 7.10
N GLY A 21 -8.72 -6.72 6.86
CA GLY A 21 -10.12 -6.86 7.23
C GLY A 21 -10.30 -7.45 8.62
N ASP A 22 -11.45 -7.17 9.22
CA ASP A 22 -12.07 -8.04 10.25
C ASP A 22 -13.26 -8.79 9.60
N LEU A 23 -13.29 -8.81 8.27
CA LEU A 23 -14.35 -9.38 7.47
C LEU A 23 -14.02 -10.84 7.16
N PRO A 24 -15.04 -11.70 6.97
CA PRO A 24 -14.84 -13.07 6.55
C PRO A 24 -14.09 -13.13 5.21
N GLU A 25 -13.60 -14.34 4.88
CA GLU A 25 -12.86 -14.57 3.64
C GLU A 25 -13.61 -14.03 2.41
N PRO A 26 -12.96 -13.21 1.56
CA PRO A 26 -13.63 -12.59 0.43
C PRO A 26 -14.03 -13.64 -0.62
N CYS A 27 -15.26 -13.56 -1.10
CA CYS A 27 -15.71 -14.39 -2.22
C CYS A 27 -15.02 -13.97 -3.53
N GLY A 28 -15.04 -14.85 -4.54
CA GLY A 28 -14.39 -14.62 -5.83
C GLY A 28 -14.84 -13.32 -6.51
N GLY A 29 -16.15 -13.03 -6.51
CA GLY A 29 -16.68 -11.80 -7.10
C GLY A 29 -16.19 -10.52 -6.40
N SER A 30 -15.98 -10.55 -5.08
CA SER A 30 -15.38 -9.41 -4.36
C SER A 30 -13.91 -9.21 -4.75
N LEU A 31 -13.15 -10.29 -4.91
CA LEU A 31 -11.76 -10.21 -5.36
C LEU A 31 -11.66 -9.61 -6.77
N ASP A 32 -12.58 -10.01 -7.67
CA ASP A 32 -12.66 -9.46 -9.03
C ASP A 32 -12.89 -7.95 -9.03
N LEU A 33 -13.87 -7.48 -8.25
CA LEU A 33 -14.20 -6.06 -8.14
C LEU A 33 -13.04 -5.25 -7.56
N VAL A 34 -12.35 -5.79 -6.54
CA VAL A 34 -11.18 -5.14 -5.93
C VAL A 34 -10.03 -5.09 -6.93
N GLU A 35 -9.76 -6.16 -7.67
CA GLU A 35 -8.69 -6.18 -8.69
C GLU A 35 -8.96 -5.14 -9.79
N ASP A 36 -10.19 -5.09 -10.31
CA ASP A 36 -10.57 -4.13 -11.36
C ASP A 36 -10.50 -2.68 -10.86
N PHE A 37 -10.96 -2.43 -9.64
CA PHE A 37 -10.86 -1.13 -8.98
C PHE A 37 -9.40 -0.66 -8.85
N LEU A 38 -8.52 -1.53 -8.35
CA LEU A 38 -7.11 -1.22 -8.19
C LEU A 38 -6.44 -1.00 -9.55
N ARG A 39 -6.70 -1.87 -10.53
CA ARG A 39 -6.13 -1.76 -11.86
C ARG A 39 -6.50 -0.43 -12.50
N LEU A 40 -7.78 -0.04 -12.45
CA LEU A 40 -8.26 1.23 -12.99
C LEU A 40 -7.61 2.43 -12.29
N ARG A 41 -7.51 2.40 -10.96
CA ARG A 41 -6.91 3.49 -10.18
C ARG A 41 -5.42 3.64 -10.47
N LEU A 42 -4.67 2.54 -10.39
CA LEU A 42 -3.21 2.55 -10.52
C LEU A 42 -2.77 2.83 -11.96
N SER A 43 -3.46 2.28 -12.97
CA SER A 43 -3.17 2.59 -14.38
C SER A 43 -3.37 4.06 -14.71
N ARG A 44 -4.40 4.70 -14.14
CA ARG A 44 -4.62 6.15 -14.28
C ARG A 44 -3.50 6.98 -13.66
N TRP A 45 -3.02 6.60 -12.47
CA TRP A 45 -1.89 7.28 -11.84
C TRP A 45 -0.58 7.08 -12.60
N ALA A 46 -0.33 5.85 -13.09
CA ALA A 46 0.82 5.55 -13.94
C ALA A 46 0.77 6.37 -15.24
N ALA A 47 -0.37 6.43 -15.92
CA ALA A 47 -0.54 7.20 -17.14
C ALA A 47 -0.35 8.71 -16.89
N ALA A 48 -0.85 9.24 -15.77
CA ALA A 48 -0.65 10.64 -15.39
C ALA A 48 0.84 10.95 -15.14
N ALA A 49 1.57 10.03 -14.50
CA ALA A 49 3.01 10.15 -14.27
C ALA A 49 3.81 10.12 -15.58
N VAL A 50 3.49 9.19 -16.48
CA VAL A 50 4.10 9.11 -17.82
C VAL A 50 3.85 10.40 -18.60
N ALA A 51 2.59 10.86 -18.68
CA ALA A 51 2.26 12.10 -19.38
C ALA A 51 2.94 13.33 -18.77
N ALA A 52 3.20 13.34 -17.45
CA ALA A 52 3.92 14.42 -16.79
C ALA A 52 5.42 14.38 -17.08
N HIS A 53 6.01 13.18 -17.10
CA HIS A 53 7.40 12.93 -17.45
C HIS A 53 7.67 13.34 -18.90
N GLU A 54 6.85 12.88 -19.84
CA GLU A 54 6.97 13.22 -21.27
C GLU A 54 6.87 14.72 -21.53
N ARG A 55 6.05 15.45 -20.77
CA ARG A 55 5.93 16.91 -20.87
C ARG A 55 7.18 17.65 -20.39
N ARG A 56 7.97 17.07 -19.50
CA ARG A 56 9.17 17.70 -18.93
C ARG A 56 10.43 17.33 -19.69
N ASP A 57 10.62 16.04 -19.95
CA ASP A 57 11.88 15.47 -20.44
C ASP A 57 11.78 14.95 -21.89
N GLY A 58 10.58 15.03 -22.51
CA GLY A 58 10.32 14.48 -23.83
C GLY A 58 10.05 12.97 -23.83
N PRO A 59 9.63 12.39 -24.98
CA PRO A 59 9.15 11.01 -25.04
C PRO A 59 10.23 9.91 -25.00
N HIS A 60 11.53 10.25 -25.03
CA HIS A 60 12.54 9.31 -25.52
C HIS A 60 13.63 8.80 -24.57
N GLU A 61 13.79 9.29 -23.33
CA GLU A 61 15.07 9.02 -22.64
C GLU A 61 15.06 8.53 -21.19
N ALA A 62 13.95 8.52 -20.43
CA ALA A 62 14.03 8.08 -19.02
C ALA A 62 12.87 7.21 -18.52
N GLU A 63 13.24 6.26 -17.66
CA GLU A 63 12.30 5.49 -16.85
C GLU A 63 11.59 6.44 -15.86
N VAL A 64 10.27 6.43 -15.84
CA VAL A 64 9.44 7.28 -14.96
C VAL A 64 9.77 6.96 -13.51
N SER A 65 10.31 7.96 -12.82
CA SER A 65 10.80 7.84 -11.46
C SER A 65 9.65 7.85 -10.44
N ALA A 66 9.94 7.46 -9.20
CA ALA A 66 8.98 7.63 -8.11
C ALA A 66 8.65 9.11 -7.84
N ALA A 67 9.60 10.02 -8.09
CA ALA A 67 9.38 11.47 -7.97
C ALA A 67 8.36 11.98 -9.00
N ASP A 68 8.41 11.46 -10.23
CA ASP A 68 7.44 11.77 -11.29
C ASP A 68 6.04 11.32 -10.92
N LEU A 69 5.94 10.13 -10.34
CA LEU A 69 4.67 9.62 -9.83
C LEU A 69 4.11 10.51 -8.71
N VAL A 70 4.94 10.93 -7.75
CA VAL A 70 4.52 11.84 -6.68
C VAL A 70 4.08 13.19 -7.25
N ALA A 71 4.82 13.74 -8.21
CA ALA A 71 4.47 15.00 -8.87
C ALA A 71 3.09 14.91 -9.55
N ALA A 72 2.80 13.81 -10.24
CA ALA A 72 1.51 13.56 -10.87
C ALA A 72 0.36 13.38 -9.85
N LEU A 73 0.67 12.99 -8.62
CA LEU A 73 -0.30 12.80 -7.54
C LEU A 73 -0.52 14.05 -6.68
N ARG A 74 0.15 15.18 -6.95
CA ARG A 74 0.07 16.39 -6.12
C ARG A 74 -1.35 16.93 -5.91
N SER A 75 -2.23 16.78 -6.91
CA SER A 75 -3.64 17.19 -6.78
C SER A 75 -4.47 16.25 -5.91
N ASN A 76 -4.01 15.02 -5.69
CA ASN A 76 -4.67 14.04 -4.84
C ASN A 76 -3.99 14.03 -3.46
N ARG A 77 -4.49 14.89 -2.56
CA ARG A 77 -3.96 15.06 -1.20
C ARG A 77 -3.84 13.75 -0.43
N ARG A 78 -4.79 12.83 -0.63
CA ARG A 78 -4.83 11.54 0.06
C ARG A 78 -3.76 10.58 -0.47
N ALA A 79 -3.61 10.47 -1.79
CA ALA A 79 -2.53 9.68 -2.39
C ALA A 79 -1.15 10.26 -2.03
N LEU A 80 -1.03 11.60 -2.02
CA LEU A 80 0.19 12.30 -1.62
C LEU A 80 0.56 12.05 -0.15
N ALA A 81 -0.42 12.07 0.76
CA ALA A 81 -0.22 11.72 2.16
C ALA A 81 0.32 10.28 2.33
N HIS A 82 -0.22 9.32 1.57
CA HIS A 82 0.33 7.96 1.53
C HIS A 82 1.75 7.90 0.97
N CYS A 83 2.08 8.67 -0.07
CA CYS A 83 3.46 8.76 -0.58
C CYS A 83 4.43 9.27 0.50
N ILE A 84 4.05 10.34 1.22
CA ILE A 84 4.86 10.88 2.32
C ILE A 84 5.04 9.83 3.42
N ARG A 85 3.96 9.17 3.84
CA ARG A 85 4.02 8.10 4.84
C ARG A 85 4.96 7.00 4.40
N TYR A 86 4.83 6.49 3.18
CA TYR A 86 5.70 5.48 2.61
C TYR A 86 7.19 5.86 2.68
N HIS A 87 7.55 7.09 2.34
CA HIS A 87 8.94 7.54 2.41
C HIS A 87 9.46 7.70 3.85
N ARG A 88 8.61 8.11 4.80
CA ARG A 88 8.96 8.10 6.24
C ARG A 88 9.25 6.68 6.72
N LEU A 89 8.38 5.73 6.38
CA LEU A 89 8.56 4.31 6.71
C LEU A 89 9.90 3.79 6.15
N LEU A 90 10.21 4.10 4.89
CA LEU A 90 11.47 3.68 4.28
C LEU A 90 12.69 4.28 5.01
N ALA A 91 12.62 5.54 5.44
CA ALA A 91 13.71 6.20 6.16
C ALA A 91 13.94 5.59 7.56
N GLU A 92 12.87 5.24 8.27
CA GLU A 92 12.90 4.58 9.57
C GLU A 92 13.53 3.19 9.48
N ARG A 93 13.12 2.38 8.49
CA ARG A 93 13.72 1.06 8.24
C ARG A 93 15.21 1.17 7.96
N ARG A 94 15.61 2.08 7.06
CA ARG A 94 17.04 2.32 6.77
C ARG A 94 17.83 2.69 8.03
N ALA A 95 17.22 3.45 8.94
CA ALA A 95 17.85 3.77 10.21
C ALA A 95 17.96 2.55 11.14
N ALA A 96 16.91 1.73 11.25
CA ALA A 96 16.93 0.48 12.02
C ALA A 96 18.01 -0.48 11.49
N CYS A 97 18.05 -0.72 10.17
CA CYS A 97 19.06 -1.58 9.57
C CYS A 97 20.49 -1.05 9.76
N ARG A 98 20.71 0.27 9.78
CA ARG A 98 22.02 0.86 10.10
C ARG A 98 22.47 0.58 11.53
N LEU A 99 21.53 0.57 12.47
CA LEU A 99 21.81 0.26 13.88
C LEU A 99 22.16 -1.23 14.05
N GLU A 100 21.48 -2.11 13.32
CA GLU A 100 21.70 -3.56 13.38
C GLU A 100 22.98 -4.00 12.64
N ASN A 101 23.27 -3.40 11.48
CA ASN A 101 24.33 -3.85 10.57
C ASN A 101 25.61 -2.97 10.60
N GLY A 102 25.74 -2.04 11.54
CA GLY A 102 26.98 -1.28 11.74
C GLY A 102 27.33 -0.28 10.63
N GLY A 103 26.33 0.42 10.06
CA GLY A 103 26.53 1.58 9.18
C GLY A 103 26.57 1.30 7.67
N ASP A 104 27.24 0.24 7.22
CA ASP A 104 27.50 0.01 5.78
C ASP A 104 26.46 -0.87 5.04
N GLY A 105 25.58 -1.58 5.77
CA GLY A 105 24.56 -2.47 5.17
C GLY A 105 23.24 -1.79 4.75
N ALA A 106 23.18 -0.46 4.71
CA ALA A 106 21.92 0.30 4.63
C ALA A 106 21.28 0.33 3.23
N GLU A 107 22.09 0.21 2.17
CA GLU A 107 21.60 0.35 0.78
C GLU A 107 20.96 -0.94 0.26
N GLU A 108 21.50 -2.12 0.60
CA GLU A 108 20.89 -3.41 0.24
C GLU A 108 19.67 -3.75 1.11
N ALA A 109 19.64 -3.35 2.39
CA ALA A 109 18.50 -3.59 3.29
C ALA A 109 17.26 -2.68 3.01
N ALA A 110 17.42 -1.69 2.13
CA ALA A 110 16.36 -0.77 1.69
C ALA A 110 15.53 -1.31 0.52
N GLU A 111 15.87 -2.48 -0.02
CA GLU A 111 15.02 -3.17 -0.97
C GLU A 111 13.79 -3.75 -0.25
N ILE A 112 12.64 -3.16 -0.54
CA ILE A 112 11.37 -3.37 0.16
C ILE A 112 10.99 -4.84 0.41
N ASP A 113 10.60 -5.10 1.65
CA ASP A 113 9.64 -6.15 2.03
C ASP A 113 8.41 -5.51 2.70
N GLY A 114 7.29 -5.46 1.99
CA GLY A 114 5.95 -5.18 2.53
C GLY A 114 5.78 -3.99 3.51
N PRO A 115 4.59 -3.85 4.12
CA PRO A 115 4.29 -2.91 5.18
C PRO A 115 4.64 -3.49 6.56
N GLU A 116 5.84 -4.09 6.72
CA GLU A 116 6.33 -4.58 8.02
C GLU A 116 6.36 -3.47 9.10
N LEU A 117 6.37 -2.22 8.65
CA LEU A 117 6.52 -1.03 9.47
C LEU A 117 5.20 -0.32 9.84
N VAL A 118 4.06 -0.64 9.19
CA VAL A 118 2.78 0.05 9.51
C VAL A 118 2.31 -0.29 10.93
N GLU A 119 2.69 -1.47 11.45
CA GLU A 119 2.35 -1.92 12.80
C GLU A 119 3.37 -1.52 13.86
N GLN A 120 4.67 -1.63 13.56
CA GLN A 120 5.73 -1.29 14.51
C GLN A 120 5.81 0.21 14.84
N LEU A 121 5.17 1.08 14.06
CA LEU A 121 5.22 2.55 14.23
C LEU A 121 3.92 3.20 14.70
N ALA A 122 2.85 2.42 14.82
CA ALA A 122 1.66 2.88 15.52
C ALA A 122 1.82 2.76 17.05
N GLU A 123 2.89 2.09 17.50
CA GLU A 123 3.44 2.22 18.84
C GLU A 123 4.50 3.35 18.87
N GLY A 124 4.02 4.59 18.99
CA GLY A 124 4.72 5.64 19.75
C GLY A 124 6.17 5.99 19.39
N ALA A 125 6.59 5.95 18.13
CA ALA A 125 7.85 6.57 17.74
C ALA A 125 7.60 8.06 17.44
N ASP A 126 8.18 8.94 18.27
CA ASP A 126 8.35 10.36 17.95
C ASP A 126 9.32 10.45 16.77
N CYS A 127 8.76 10.50 15.56
CA CYS A 127 9.51 10.56 14.31
C CYS A 127 10.08 11.97 14.12
N GLY A 128 11.07 12.33 14.93
CA GLY A 128 11.87 13.53 14.71
C GLY A 128 12.34 13.59 13.26
N GLU A 129 12.05 14.72 12.62
CA GLU A 129 12.35 15.12 11.24
C GLU A 129 13.60 14.43 10.65
N ARG A 130 13.40 13.24 10.06
CA ARG A 130 14.38 12.65 9.14
C ARG A 130 14.02 13.13 7.75
N SER A 131 14.94 13.85 7.12
CA SER A 131 14.70 14.62 5.89
C SER A 131 14.01 13.76 4.83
N LEU A 132 12.81 14.22 4.45
CA LEU A 132 12.11 13.68 3.30
C LEU A 132 12.87 14.16 2.06
N PRO A 133 12.75 13.45 0.92
CA PRO A 133 13.23 14.00 -0.33
C PRO A 133 12.66 15.43 -0.55
N PRO A 134 13.44 16.40 -1.06
CA PRO A 134 12.99 17.80 -1.19
C PRO A 134 11.67 17.97 -1.96
N PHE A 135 11.40 17.09 -2.94
CA PHE A 135 10.16 17.09 -3.71
C PHE A 135 8.91 16.71 -2.91
N LEU A 136 9.08 16.01 -1.77
CA LEU A 136 8.05 15.67 -0.79
C LEU A 136 7.97 16.67 0.35
N GLU A 137 9.11 17.23 0.78
CA GLU A 137 9.10 18.31 1.79
C GLU A 137 8.29 19.50 1.28
N SER A 138 8.49 19.89 0.02
CA SER A 138 7.69 20.92 -0.64
C SER A 138 6.21 20.57 -0.81
N ALA A 139 5.83 19.30 -0.65
CA ALA A 139 4.47 18.80 -0.80
C ALA A 139 3.75 18.56 0.55
N LEU A 140 4.44 18.78 1.68
CA LEU A 140 3.90 18.59 3.03
C LEU A 140 2.71 19.51 3.32
N PRO A 141 2.75 20.82 3.01
CA PRO A 141 1.62 21.71 3.30
C PRO A 141 0.34 21.28 2.58
N GLU A 142 0.42 20.80 1.34
CA GLU A 142 -0.74 20.33 0.58
C GLU A 142 -1.35 19.04 1.12
N ALA A 143 -0.55 18.24 1.83
CA ALA A 143 -0.95 16.94 2.37
C ALA A 143 -1.23 16.95 3.89
N ALA A 144 -0.99 18.06 4.60
CA ALA A 144 -1.00 18.11 6.06
C ALA A 144 -2.31 17.59 6.68
N ASP A 145 -3.46 18.09 6.22
CA ASP A 145 -4.78 17.66 6.72
C ASP A 145 -5.03 16.16 6.43
N ALA A 146 -4.66 15.73 5.22
CA ALA A 146 -4.85 14.35 4.78
C ALA A 146 -3.93 13.38 5.56
N LEU A 147 -2.72 13.82 5.93
CA LEU A 147 -1.80 13.07 6.77
C LEU A 147 -2.36 12.87 8.18
N ALA A 148 -2.92 13.92 8.79
CA ALA A 148 -3.52 13.83 10.12
C ALA A 148 -4.73 12.88 10.13
N GLN A 149 -5.61 12.98 9.12
CA GLN A 149 -6.75 12.08 8.96
C GLN A 149 -6.32 10.62 8.79
N LEU A 150 -5.35 10.39 7.89
CA LEU A 150 -4.80 9.07 7.61
C LEU A 150 -4.18 8.43 8.86
N GLN A 151 -3.47 9.21 9.69
CA GLN A 151 -2.91 8.71 10.95
C GLN A 151 -4.01 8.27 11.92
N ALA A 152 -5.09 9.04 12.07
CA ALA A 152 -6.21 8.67 12.91
C ALA A 152 -6.92 7.39 12.42
N GLU A 153 -7.19 7.28 11.12
CA GLU A 153 -7.80 6.10 10.51
C GLU A 153 -6.92 4.85 10.67
N GLN A 154 -5.61 4.97 10.44
CA GLN A 154 -4.65 3.88 10.63
C GLN A 154 -4.58 3.42 12.09
N GLN A 155 -4.59 4.36 13.04
CA GLN A 155 -4.60 4.03 14.47
C GLN A 155 -5.86 3.25 14.86
N GLN A 156 -7.02 3.71 14.40
CA GLN A 156 -8.28 3.00 14.65
C GLN A 156 -8.27 1.60 14.03
N ARG A 157 -7.73 1.46 12.80
CA ARG A 157 -7.58 0.16 12.15
C ARG A 157 -6.69 -0.76 12.94
N LEU A 158 -5.55 -0.28 13.41
CA LEU A 158 -4.66 -1.10 14.23
C LEU A 158 -5.33 -1.57 15.52
N GLN A 159 -6.01 -0.68 16.23
CA GLN A 159 -6.74 -1.04 17.46
C GLN A 159 -7.80 -2.12 17.21
N ARG A 160 -8.45 -2.13 16.04
CA ARG A 160 -9.39 -3.21 15.67
C ARG A 160 -8.64 -4.51 15.41
N LEU A 161 -7.59 -4.46 14.60
CA LEU A 161 -6.82 -5.64 14.23
C LEU A 161 -6.12 -6.30 15.43
N ASN A 162 -5.63 -5.49 16.39
CA ASN A 162 -5.04 -6.00 17.62
C ASN A 162 -6.08 -6.80 18.44
N ARG A 163 -7.29 -6.26 18.62
CA ARG A 163 -8.39 -6.98 19.28
C ARG A 163 -8.74 -8.29 18.57
N CYS A 164 -8.78 -8.30 17.24
CA CYS A 164 -9.00 -9.53 16.47
C CYS A 164 -7.90 -10.57 16.67
N SER A 165 -6.69 -10.15 17.06
CA SER A 165 -5.53 -11.02 17.20
C SER A 165 -5.34 -11.62 18.60
N GLU A 166 -5.99 -11.06 19.63
CA GLU A 166 -5.82 -11.44 21.05
C GLU A 166 -6.21 -12.91 21.37
N GLY A 167 -7.02 -13.54 20.54
CA GLY A 167 -7.46 -14.94 20.70
C GLY A 167 -6.87 -15.93 19.70
N LEU A 168 -5.96 -15.50 18.82
CA LEU A 168 -5.42 -16.37 17.78
C LEU A 168 -4.38 -17.35 18.34
N SER A 169 -4.39 -18.59 17.83
CA SER A 169 -3.29 -19.53 18.08
C SER A 169 -1.97 -18.97 17.51
N PRO A 170 -0.79 -19.40 17.98
CA PRO A 170 0.49 -18.93 17.43
C PRO A 170 0.60 -19.12 15.91
N ALA A 171 0.05 -20.22 15.37
CA ALA A 171 0.06 -20.51 13.94
C ALA A 171 -0.86 -19.54 13.16
N ASP A 172 -2.05 -19.27 13.70
CA ASP A 172 -3.02 -18.37 13.09
C ASP A 172 -2.56 -16.91 13.18
N TYR A 173 -1.96 -16.52 14.30
CA TYR A 173 -1.33 -15.22 14.45
C TYR A 173 -0.20 -15.01 13.44
N ALA A 174 0.66 -16.01 13.24
CA ALA A 174 1.71 -15.93 12.23
C ALA A 174 1.14 -15.78 10.80
N ARG A 175 0.04 -16.49 10.48
CA ARG A 175 -0.67 -16.33 9.20
C ARG A 175 -1.28 -14.93 9.08
N PHE A 176 -1.93 -14.44 10.14
CA PHE A 176 -2.53 -13.12 10.20
C PHE A 176 -1.48 -12.02 9.99
N ALA A 177 -0.37 -12.07 10.74
CA ALA A 177 0.75 -11.13 10.62
C ALA A 177 1.37 -11.15 9.22
N ARG A 178 1.56 -12.33 8.60
CA ARG A 178 2.04 -12.42 7.20
C ARG A 178 1.06 -11.81 6.21
N SER A 179 -0.24 -12.04 6.40
CA SER A 179 -1.29 -11.55 5.49
C SER A 179 -1.39 -10.02 5.52
N ARG A 180 -1.20 -9.41 6.70
CA ARG A 180 -1.09 -7.95 6.89
C ARG A 180 0.07 -7.34 6.11
N ARG A 181 1.10 -8.14 5.83
CA ARG A 181 2.28 -7.71 5.08
C ARG A 181 2.16 -7.91 3.57
N CYS A 182 1.01 -8.38 3.09
CA CYS A 182 0.84 -8.69 1.67
C CYS A 182 0.77 -7.41 0.81
N CYS A 183 1.49 -7.43 -0.31
CA CYS A 183 1.53 -6.40 -1.35
C CYS A 183 1.48 -7.05 -2.73
N LEU A 184 1.20 -6.25 -3.78
CA LEU A 184 1.16 -6.74 -5.17
C LEU A 184 2.57 -7.03 -5.73
N VAL A 185 3.57 -6.30 -5.27
CA VAL A 185 5.00 -6.44 -5.61
C VAL A 185 5.77 -6.74 -4.32
N GLY A 186 6.64 -7.77 -4.32
CA GLY A 186 7.39 -8.19 -3.13
C GLY A 186 6.57 -9.04 -2.15
N HIS A 187 5.71 -9.92 -2.67
CA HIS A 187 4.86 -10.79 -1.86
C HIS A 187 5.70 -11.80 -1.06
N GLY A 188 5.41 -11.96 0.23
CA GLY A 188 6.05 -12.99 1.07
C GLY A 188 7.28 -12.55 1.87
N GLY A 189 7.61 -11.25 1.90
CA GLY A 189 8.68 -10.72 2.74
C GLY A 189 10.10 -10.94 2.18
N GLY A 190 10.23 -11.07 0.86
CA GLY A 190 11.51 -11.03 0.16
C GLY A 190 11.55 -9.99 -0.96
N SER A 191 12.76 -9.55 -1.34
CA SER A 191 12.99 -8.52 -2.38
C SER A 191 12.22 -8.85 -3.66
N ALA A 192 11.51 -7.84 -4.19
CA ALA A 192 10.68 -7.97 -5.37
C ALA A 192 11.47 -8.55 -6.55
N SER A 193 11.11 -9.75 -6.97
CA SER A 193 11.80 -10.41 -8.07
C SER A 193 11.60 -9.62 -9.38
N ARG A 194 12.55 -9.74 -10.31
CA ARG A 194 12.40 -9.17 -11.66
C ARG A 194 11.12 -9.65 -12.34
N SER A 195 10.69 -10.89 -12.07
CA SER A 195 9.42 -11.45 -12.55
C SER A 195 8.21 -10.73 -11.96
N ASP A 196 8.20 -10.40 -10.67
CA ASP A 196 7.09 -9.69 -10.02
C ASP A 196 6.92 -8.29 -10.60
N LEU A 197 8.04 -7.59 -10.80
CA LEU A 197 8.04 -6.26 -11.43
C LEU A 197 7.53 -6.32 -12.86
N ARG A 198 7.99 -7.28 -13.68
CA ARG A 198 7.49 -7.46 -15.06
C ARG A 198 6.00 -7.79 -15.09
N ARG A 199 5.55 -8.68 -14.21
CA ARG A 199 4.14 -9.04 -14.02
C ARG A 199 3.29 -7.81 -13.68
N PHE A 200 3.74 -7.00 -12.73
CA PHE A 200 3.03 -5.79 -12.31
C PHE A 200 2.97 -4.72 -13.41
N ARG A 201 4.09 -4.47 -14.10
CA ARG A 201 4.15 -3.53 -15.23
C ARG A 201 3.19 -3.94 -16.35
N SER A 202 3.18 -5.22 -16.72
CA SER A 202 2.26 -5.76 -17.72
C SER A 202 0.80 -5.61 -17.30
N TRP A 203 0.49 -5.85 -16.02
CA TRP A 203 -0.87 -5.72 -15.48
C TRP A 203 -1.41 -4.28 -15.54
N LEU A 204 -0.56 -3.29 -15.26
CA LEU A 204 -0.89 -1.86 -15.36
C LEU A 204 -1.10 -1.38 -16.80
N GLY A 205 -0.68 -2.16 -17.81
CA GLY A 205 -0.82 -1.82 -19.22
C GLY A 205 0.34 -0.98 -19.78
N PRO A 206 0.14 -0.22 -20.86
CA PRO A 206 1.21 0.48 -21.58
C PRO A 206 2.04 1.39 -20.68
N ALA A 207 1.38 2.22 -19.87
CA ALA A 207 2.04 3.14 -18.93
C ALA A 207 2.90 2.43 -17.88
N GLY A 208 2.62 1.15 -17.57
CA GLY A 208 3.40 0.37 -16.62
C GLY A 208 4.82 0.08 -17.10
N HIS A 209 5.05 -0.03 -18.41
CA HIS A 209 6.36 -0.43 -18.96
C HIS A 209 7.44 0.64 -18.78
N SER A 210 7.04 1.91 -18.71
CA SER A 210 7.94 3.05 -18.51
C SER A 210 8.26 3.29 -17.04
N LEU A 211 7.64 2.59 -16.08
CA LEU A 211 7.80 2.87 -14.65
C LEU A 211 9.05 2.22 -14.04
N SER A 212 9.75 2.98 -13.19
CA SER A 212 10.87 2.48 -12.38
C SER A 212 10.48 1.46 -11.34
N SER A 213 11.44 0.63 -10.91
CA SER A 213 11.20 -0.35 -9.84
C SER A 213 10.71 0.33 -8.56
N ALA A 214 11.20 1.53 -8.27
CA ALA A 214 10.76 2.36 -7.15
C ALA A 214 9.31 2.87 -7.35
N ALA A 215 8.96 3.31 -8.56
CA ALA A 215 7.59 3.72 -8.88
C ALA A 215 6.60 2.55 -8.79
N CYS A 216 6.97 1.36 -9.29
CA CYS A 216 6.16 0.15 -9.16
C CYS A 216 5.93 -0.23 -7.70
N ARG A 217 6.99 -0.15 -6.89
CA ARG A 217 6.94 -0.42 -5.46
C ARG A 217 6.04 0.57 -4.70
N LEU A 218 6.13 1.86 -5.02
CA LEU A 218 5.23 2.88 -4.47
C LEU A 218 3.76 2.63 -4.88
N LEU A 219 3.48 2.31 -6.14
CA LEU A 219 2.12 1.95 -6.58
C LEU A 219 1.59 0.70 -5.88
N SER A 220 2.43 -0.31 -5.64
CA SER A 220 2.07 -1.50 -4.87
C SER A 220 1.69 -1.15 -3.43
N TYR A 221 2.44 -0.26 -2.78
CA TYR A 221 2.08 0.28 -1.46
C TYR A 221 0.75 1.04 -1.50
N LEU A 222 0.54 1.91 -2.49
CA LEU A 222 -0.73 2.63 -2.64
C LEU A 222 -1.92 1.69 -2.88
N ALA A 223 -1.70 0.57 -3.57
CA ALA A 223 -2.71 -0.47 -3.74
C ALA A 223 -3.10 -1.09 -2.39
N HIS A 224 -2.10 -1.39 -1.55
CA HIS A 224 -2.32 -1.90 -0.20
C HIS A 224 -3.13 -0.94 0.65
N GLN A 225 -2.80 0.34 0.62
CA GLN A 225 -3.55 1.35 1.34
C GLN A 225 -4.97 1.50 0.79
N ALA A 226 -5.15 1.46 -0.53
CA ALA A 226 -6.47 1.52 -1.14
C ALA A 226 -7.38 0.33 -0.76
N VAL A 227 -6.83 -0.87 -0.62
CA VAL A 227 -7.58 -2.04 -0.10
C VAL A 227 -8.00 -1.78 1.34
N ALA A 228 -7.09 -1.31 2.19
CA ALA A 228 -7.38 -1.05 3.59
C ALA A 228 -8.48 0.00 3.78
N GLU A 229 -8.43 1.09 3.01
CA GLU A 229 -9.47 2.14 3.00
C GLU A 229 -10.81 1.63 2.47
N LEU A 230 -10.79 0.80 1.43
CA LEU A 230 -12.00 0.21 0.89
C LEU A 230 -12.69 -0.67 1.94
N LEU A 231 -11.93 -1.50 2.65
CA LEU A 231 -12.48 -2.36 3.71
C LEU A 231 -13.03 -1.56 4.88
N ASP A 232 -12.32 -0.51 5.30
CA ASP A 232 -12.83 0.39 6.36
C ASP A 232 -14.14 1.07 5.94
N THR A 233 -14.23 1.51 4.69
CA THR A 233 -15.45 2.09 4.13
C THR A 233 -16.59 1.06 4.12
N VAL A 234 -16.32 -0.17 3.66
CA VAL A 234 -17.33 -1.24 3.63
C VAL A 234 -17.84 -1.56 5.03
N LYS A 235 -16.97 -1.63 6.03
CA LYS A 235 -17.38 -1.86 7.43
C LYS A 235 -18.25 -0.73 7.97
N LEU A 236 -17.81 0.52 7.76
CA LEU A 236 -18.53 1.70 8.24
C LEU A 236 -19.94 1.76 7.63
N ARG A 237 -20.04 1.49 6.31
CA ARG A 237 -21.34 1.38 5.63
C ARG A 237 -22.17 0.19 6.09
N ARG A 238 -21.56 -0.97 6.39
CA ARG A 238 -22.28 -2.12 6.94
C ARG A 238 -22.88 -1.79 8.31
N ALA A 239 -22.14 -1.12 9.18
CA ALA A 239 -22.62 -0.68 10.49
C ALA A 239 -23.76 0.34 10.40
N GLU A 240 -23.71 1.26 9.43
CA GLU A 240 -24.79 2.23 9.16
C GLU A 240 -26.05 1.58 8.58
N THR A 241 -25.89 0.65 7.63
CA THR A 241 -26.99 0.06 6.86
C THR A 241 -27.67 -1.10 7.59
N TRP A 242 -26.89 -1.85 8.38
CA TRP A 242 -27.34 -3.00 9.16
C TRP A 242 -26.90 -2.84 10.62
N PRO A 243 -27.46 -1.86 11.36
CA PRO A 243 -27.12 -1.65 12.77
C PRO A 243 -27.46 -2.85 13.67
N SER A 244 -28.14 -3.87 13.13
CA SER A 244 -28.82 -4.93 13.87
C SER A 244 -28.07 -6.26 14.03
N GLU A 245 -26.80 -6.41 13.60
CA GLU A 245 -26.03 -7.60 14.04
C GLU A 245 -25.77 -7.60 15.57
N ALA A 246 -25.82 -6.43 16.22
CA ALA A 246 -25.84 -6.31 17.68
C ALA A 246 -27.19 -6.70 18.32
N LEU A 247 -28.29 -6.72 17.55
CA LEU A 247 -29.63 -7.08 18.04
C LEU A 247 -30.02 -8.54 17.76
N LEU A 248 -29.28 -9.25 16.90
CA LEU A 248 -29.58 -10.63 16.50
C LEU A 248 -28.74 -11.68 17.23
N LEU A 249 -27.74 -11.28 18.02
CA LEU A 249 -26.92 -12.18 18.84
C LEU A 249 -27.36 -12.22 20.32
N GLU A 250 -28.36 -11.42 20.72
CA GLU A 250 -28.97 -11.44 22.05
C GLU A 250 -30.44 -11.96 22.06
N ALA A 251 -30.90 -12.58 20.97
CA ALA A 251 -32.21 -13.24 20.87
C ALA A 251 -32.05 -14.73 20.59
#